data_AF-A0A2E2QDY6-F1
#
_entry.id   AF-A0A2E2QDY6-F1
#
_cell.length_a   1.000
_cell.length_b   1.000
_cell.length_c   1.000
_cell.angle_alpha   90.00
_cell.angle_beta   90.00
_cell.angle_gamma   90.00
#
_symmetry.space_group_name_H-M   'P 1'
#
loop_
_entity.id
_entity.type
_entity.pdbx_description
1 polymer ?
#
loop_
_entity_poly.entity_id
_entity_poly.type
_entity_poly.pdbx_seq_one_letter_code
_entity_poly.pdbx_strand_id
1 'polypeptide(L)'
;MSNNNINLSNYHKNRRELKTTFSKSDFNLKLNKYKISCSDLLVNHLYCNICFNSDENSLTSYNGEVFNLKNDTSATEITNECIELISNMSMGADEYYKLLESLE
;
A
#
# COMPACT_ATOMS: atom_id res chain seq x y z
N MET A 1 -7.67 11.17 -27.04
CA MET A 1 -7.92 10.05 -26.10
C MET A 1 -8.98 10.52 -25.11
N SER A 2 -10.14 9.86 -25.09
CA SER A 2 -11.34 10.33 -24.40
C SER A 2 -11.29 10.01 -22.91
N ASN A 3 -11.22 11.06 -22.09
CA ASN A 3 -11.33 11.01 -20.62
C ASN A 3 -12.79 10.93 -20.20
N ASN A 4 -13.43 9.76 -20.25
CA ASN A 4 -14.87 9.65 -19.98
C ASN A 4 -15.27 8.49 -19.06
N ASN A 5 -14.49 8.13 -18.03
CA ASN A 5 -14.94 7.17 -16.99
C ASN A 5 -14.21 7.35 -15.65
N ILE A 6 -14.14 8.57 -15.10
CA ILE A 6 -13.62 8.76 -13.74
C ILE A 6 -14.79 9.19 -12.85
N ASN A 7 -15.23 8.26 -12.00
CA ASN A 7 -16.23 8.51 -10.97
C ASN A 7 -15.66 9.50 -9.93
N LEU A 8 -16.20 10.72 -9.93
CA LEU A 8 -15.61 11.89 -9.27
C LEU A 8 -15.77 11.93 -7.73
N SER A 9 -16.44 10.95 -7.12
CA SER A 9 -16.81 10.97 -5.70
C SER A 9 -15.79 10.34 -4.76
N ASN A 10 -14.66 9.79 -5.25
CA ASN A 10 -13.67 9.08 -4.43
C ASN A 10 -12.25 9.67 -4.56
N TYR A 11 -12.17 11.00 -4.56
CA TYR A 11 -10.98 11.74 -4.95
C TYR A 11 -9.94 11.91 -3.82
N HIS A 12 -9.32 10.81 -3.35
CA HIS A 12 -7.92 10.88 -2.90
C HIS A 12 -7.05 10.91 -4.17
N LYS A 13 -6.72 12.12 -4.63
CA LYS A 13 -6.29 12.40 -6.01
C LYS A 13 -4.99 11.74 -6.42
N ASN A 14 -4.14 11.48 -5.44
CA ASN A 14 -2.95 10.66 -5.56
C ASN A 14 -3.05 9.55 -4.51
N ARG A 15 -3.00 8.31 -4.96
CA ARG A 15 -2.76 7.12 -4.13
C ARG A 15 -1.35 6.63 -4.44
N ARG A 16 -0.68 6.01 -3.47
CA ARG A 16 0.57 5.29 -3.76
C ARG A 16 0.24 4.09 -4.63
N GLU A 17 1.18 3.61 -5.43
CA GLU A 17 1.01 2.38 -6.21
C GLU A 17 2.00 1.34 -5.74
N LEU A 18 1.50 0.20 -5.24
CA LEU A 18 2.28 -0.98 -4.94
C LEU A 18 2.15 -1.95 -6.12
N LYS A 19 3.22 -2.17 -6.87
CA LYS A 19 3.35 -3.31 -7.77
C LYS A 19 3.92 -4.48 -6.99
N THR A 20 3.34 -5.66 -7.20
CA THR A 20 3.81 -6.87 -6.56
C THR A 20 3.64 -8.10 -7.43
N THR A 21 4.62 -8.99 -7.34
CA THR A 21 4.64 -10.33 -7.93
C THR A 21 3.60 -11.28 -7.32
N PHE A 22 3.09 -10.97 -6.12
CA PHE A 22 2.11 -11.79 -5.43
C PHE A 22 0.68 -11.61 -5.96
N SER A 23 -0.15 -12.61 -5.68
CA SER A 23 -1.57 -12.60 -6.00
C SER A 23 -2.38 -11.83 -4.95
N LYS A 24 -3.62 -11.48 -5.31
CA LYS A 24 -4.56 -10.87 -4.37
C LYS A 24 -4.83 -11.74 -3.13
N SER A 25 -4.86 -13.07 -3.30
CA SER A 25 -5.10 -14.01 -2.19
C SER A 25 -4.01 -13.96 -1.13
N ASP A 26 -2.76 -13.72 -1.53
CA ASP A 26 -1.63 -13.65 -0.60
C ASP A 26 -1.76 -12.46 0.37
N PHE A 27 -2.44 -11.40 -0.06
CA PHE A 27 -2.68 -10.21 0.76
C PHE A 27 -3.92 -10.30 1.67
N ASN A 28 -4.63 -11.42 1.68
CA ASN A 28 -5.70 -11.67 2.66
C ASN A 28 -5.13 -12.07 4.04
N LEU A 29 -3.84 -12.39 4.12
CA LEU A 29 -3.15 -12.70 5.37
C LEU A 29 -3.19 -11.50 6.33
N LYS A 30 -3.43 -11.80 7.61
CA LYS A 30 -3.40 -10.81 8.69
C LYS A 30 -1.98 -10.58 9.17
N LEU A 31 -1.62 -9.31 9.37
CA LEU A 31 -0.41 -8.97 10.09
C LEU A 31 -0.67 -9.10 11.59
N ASN A 32 0.01 -10.04 12.24
CA ASN A 32 -0.21 -10.38 13.66
C ASN A 32 -0.20 -9.15 14.59
N LYS A 33 0.67 -8.17 14.30
CA LYS A 33 0.79 -6.92 15.06
C LYS A 33 -0.47 -6.04 14.99
N TYR A 34 -1.11 -5.96 13.81
CA TYR A 34 -2.20 -5.04 13.54
C TYR A 34 -3.58 -5.74 13.52
N LYS A 35 -3.61 -7.08 13.47
CA LYS A 35 -4.83 -7.93 13.36
C LYS A 35 -5.73 -7.64 12.14
N ILE A 36 -5.29 -6.78 11.23
CA ILE A 36 -5.90 -6.46 9.93
C ILE A 36 -5.16 -7.16 8.78
N SER A 37 -5.85 -7.35 7.65
CA SER A 37 -5.24 -7.96 6.47
C SER A 37 -4.22 -7.01 5.80
N CYS A 38 -3.26 -7.57 5.07
CA CYS A 38 -2.28 -6.77 4.31
C CYS A 38 -2.98 -5.82 3.33
N SER A 39 -3.99 -6.32 2.61
CA SER A 39 -4.81 -5.49 1.70
C SER A 39 -5.48 -4.33 2.42
N ASP A 40 -6.13 -4.60 3.55
CA ASP A 40 -6.89 -3.60 4.30
C ASP A 40 -5.97 -2.51 4.86
N LEU A 41 -4.85 -2.90 5.45
CA LEU A 41 -3.82 -1.97 5.95
C LEU A 41 -3.33 -1.04 4.83
N LEU A 42 -2.90 -1.61 3.70
CA LEU A 42 -2.33 -0.83 2.60
C LEU A 42 -3.36 0.04 1.91
N VAL A 43 -4.56 -0.47 1.66
CA VAL A 43 -5.60 0.24 0.88
C VAL A 43 -6.31 1.28 1.73
N ASN A 44 -6.76 0.92 2.93
CA ASN A 44 -7.66 1.77 3.71
C ASN A 44 -6.93 2.67 4.71
N HIS A 45 -5.74 2.27 5.17
CA HIS A 45 -4.99 3.05 6.14
C HIS A 45 -3.78 3.78 5.53
N LEU A 46 -3.10 3.16 4.57
CA LEU A 46 -1.93 3.74 3.89
C LEU A 46 -2.22 4.16 2.44
N TYR A 47 -3.49 4.20 2.04
CA TYR A 47 -3.95 4.77 0.77
C TYR A 47 -3.17 4.31 -0.48
N CYS A 48 -2.84 3.02 -0.55
CA CYS A 48 -2.16 2.38 -1.67
C CYS A 48 -3.18 1.76 -2.65
N ASN A 49 -2.90 1.86 -3.95
CA ASN A 49 -3.42 0.95 -4.97
C ASN A 49 -2.47 -0.24 -5.07
N ILE A 50 -2.99 -1.45 -5.31
CA ILE A 50 -2.17 -2.66 -5.42
C ILE A 50 -2.35 -3.29 -6.80
N CYS A 51 -1.25 -3.40 -7.53
CA CYS A 51 -1.12 -4.06 -8.82
C CYS A 51 -0.54 -5.47 -8.61
N PHE A 52 -1.43 -6.44 -8.44
CA PHE A 52 -1.06 -7.85 -8.24
C PHE A 52 -0.55 -8.52 -9.52
N ASN A 53 0.21 -9.60 -9.36
CA ASN A 53 0.80 -10.40 -10.45
C ASN A 53 1.62 -9.56 -11.44
N SER A 54 2.37 -8.58 -10.93
CA SER A 54 3.32 -7.77 -11.69
C SER A 54 4.65 -8.51 -11.85
N ASP A 55 5.51 -8.04 -12.75
CA ASP A 55 6.83 -8.66 -12.98
C ASP A 55 7.87 -8.32 -11.89
N GLU A 56 7.58 -7.31 -11.05
CA GLU A 56 8.48 -6.81 -10.01
C GLU A 56 7.71 -6.31 -8.78
N ASN A 57 8.44 -6.12 -7.69
CA ASN A 57 7.93 -5.51 -6.46
C ASN A 57 8.44 -4.07 -6.32
N SER A 58 7.54 -3.09 -6.36
CA SER A 58 7.90 -1.67 -6.21
C SER A 58 6.78 -0.84 -5.60
N LEU A 59 7.13 0.22 -4.87
CA LEU A 59 6.21 1.19 -4.30
C LEU A 59 6.46 2.56 -4.93
N THR A 60 5.47 3.12 -5.60
CA THR A 60 5.47 4.52 -6.06
C THR A 60 4.79 5.40 -5.04
N SER A 61 5.49 6.41 -4.53
CA SER A 61 4.96 7.34 -3.53
C SER A 61 4.11 8.45 -4.16
N TYR A 62 3.48 9.31 -3.33
CA TYR A 62 2.64 10.41 -3.81
C TYR A 62 3.36 11.42 -4.71
N ASN A 63 4.68 11.59 -4.56
CA ASN A 63 5.47 12.50 -5.37
C ASN A 63 6.00 11.86 -6.67
N GLY A 64 5.70 10.58 -6.90
CA GLY A 64 6.16 9.81 -8.06
C GLY A 64 7.50 9.10 -7.87
N GLU A 65 8.17 9.25 -6.73
CA GLU A 65 9.39 8.49 -6.40
C GLU A 65 9.07 7.00 -6.29
N VAL A 66 9.92 6.17 -6.90
CA VAL A 66 9.75 4.72 -6.97
C VAL A 66 10.80 4.04 -6.10
N PHE A 67 10.34 3.19 -5.19
CA PHE A 67 11.15 2.39 -4.31
C PHE A 67 11.06 0.92 -4.75
N ASN A 68 12.19 0.33 -5.12
CA ASN A 68 12.24 -1.10 -5.39
C ASN A 68 12.22 -1.85 -4.07
N LEU A 69 11.29 -2.80 -3.95
CA LEU A 69 11.13 -3.62 -2.75
C LEU A 69 11.98 -4.88 -2.87
N LYS A 70 12.27 -5.53 -1.75
CA LYS A 70 13.04 -6.78 -1.77
C LYS A 70 12.28 -7.84 -2.57
N ASN A 71 12.98 -8.43 -3.54
CA ASN A 71 12.51 -9.63 -4.20
C ASN A 71 12.76 -10.83 -3.29
N ASP A 72 11.71 -11.63 -3.10
CA ASP A 72 11.65 -12.86 -2.30
C ASP A 72 11.50 -12.68 -0.79
N THR A 73 10.27 -12.85 -0.29
CA THR A 73 10.00 -13.51 1.02
C THR A 73 8.52 -13.74 1.33
N SER A 74 7.61 -12.75 1.25
CA SER A 74 6.13 -12.95 1.39
C SER A 74 5.33 -11.66 1.22
N ALA A 75 4.00 -11.76 1.05
CA ALA A 75 3.09 -10.61 1.08
C ALA A 75 3.15 -9.82 2.41
N THR A 76 3.34 -10.53 3.54
CA THR A 76 3.51 -9.90 4.86
C THR A 76 4.81 -9.11 4.97
N GLU A 77 5.91 -9.64 4.42
CA GLU A 77 7.20 -8.93 4.42
C GLU A 77 7.19 -7.72 3.50
N ILE A 78 6.63 -7.84 2.29
CA ILE A 78 6.40 -6.68 1.41
C ILE A 78 5.55 -5.62 2.11
N THR A 79 4.51 -6.03 2.84
CA THR A 79 3.66 -5.07 3.56
C THR A 79 4.43 -4.37 4.68
N ASN A 80 5.28 -5.09 5.42
CA ASN A 80 6.14 -4.49 6.45
C ASN A 80 7.14 -3.49 5.86
N GLU A 81 7.76 -3.81 4.72
CA GLU A 81 8.66 -2.90 4.02
C GLU A 81 7.92 -1.64 3.53
N CYS A 82 6.70 -1.79 3.00
CA CYS A 82 5.85 -0.65 2.66
C CYS A 82 5.53 0.21 3.88
N ILE A 83 5.20 -0.39 5.02
CA ILE A 83 4.95 0.35 6.28
C ILE A 83 6.20 1.13 6.68
N GLU A 84 7.37 0.50 6.66
CA GLU A 84 8.63 1.15 7.01
C GLU A 84 8.91 2.36 6.11
N LEU A 85 8.83 2.18 4.78
CA LEU A 85 9.02 3.26 3.82
C LEU A 85 8.00 4.40 4.01
N ILE A 86 6.72 4.05 4.09
CA ILE A 86 5.63 5.04 4.18
C ILE A 86 5.70 5.80 5.51
N SER A 87 5.96 5.12 6.63
CA SER A 87 6.06 5.74 7.95
C SER A 87 7.22 6.75 8.08
N ASN A 88 8.24 6.64 7.21
CA ASN A 88 9.35 7.60 7.14
C ASN A 88 9.06 8.81 6.23
N MET A 89 7.93 8.84 5.51
CA MET A 89 7.49 9.98 4.70
C MET A 89 6.59 10.90 5.54
N SER A 90 6.64 12.22 5.38
CA SER A 90 5.82 13.14 6.20
C SER A 90 4.33 12.80 6.21
N MET A 91 3.68 12.67 5.04
CA MET A 91 2.26 12.30 4.98
C MET A 91 2.01 10.85 5.42
N GLY A 92 2.95 9.95 5.13
CA GLY A 92 2.80 8.55 5.51
C GLY A 92 2.98 8.28 7.00
N ALA A 93 3.76 9.11 7.70
CA ALA A 93 3.89 9.11 9.15
C ALA A 93 2.55 9.46 9.82
N ASP A 94 1.86 10.50 9.34
CA ASP A 94 0.54 10.89 9.85
C ASP A 94 -0.52 9.81 9.61
N GLU A 95 -0.49 9.16 8.44
CA GLU A 95 -1.37 8.03 8.10
C GLU A 95 -1.11 6.81 8.99
N TYR A 96 0.17 6.49 9.21
CA TYR A 96 0.58 5.40 10.08
C TYR A 96 0.23 5.67 11.55
N TYR A 97 0.37 6.91 12.01
CA TYR A 97 -0.04 7.30 13.36
C TYR A 97 -1.55 7.10 13.58
N LYS A 98 -2.39 7.53 12.63
CA LYS A 98 -3.84 7.31 12.68
C LYS A 98 -4.22 5.82 12.66
N LEU A 99 -3.48 5.01 11.91
CA LEU A 99 -3.63 3.54 11.97
C LEU A 99 -3.40 3.04 13.39
N LEU A 100 -2.32 3.47 14.05
CA LEU A 100 -2.03 3.04 15.43
C LEU A 100 -3.11 3.47 16.41
N GLU A 101 -3.58 4.72 16.35
CA GLU A 101 -4.69 5.21 17.19
C GLU A 101 -5.98 4.41 17.00
N SER A 102 -6.25 3.90 15.78
CA SER A 102 -7.46 3.11 15.51
C SER A 102 -7.41 1.67 16.05
N LEU A 103 -6.26 1.23 16.56
CA LEU A 103 -6.02 -0.12 17.08
C LEU A 103 -6.00 -0.20 18.61
N GLU A 104 -6.00 0.95 19.30
CA GLU A 104 -6.14 1.09 20.76
C GLU A 104 -7.61 1.09 21.21
#